data_AF-A0A650M954-F1
#
_entry.id   AF-A0A650M954-F1
#
_cell.length_a   1.000
_cell.length_b   1.000
_cell.length_c   1.000
_cell.angle_alpha   90.00
_cell.angle_beta   90.00
_cell.angle_gamma   90.00
#
_symmetry.space_group_name_H-M   'P 1'
#
loop_
_entity.id
_entity.type
_entity.pdbx_description
1 polymer ?
#
loop_
_entity_poly.entity_id
_entity_poly.type
_entity_poly.pdbx_seq_one_letter_code
_entity_poly.pdbx_strand_id
1 'polypeptide(L)' 'MKIAIIGYSGSGKSTFAKKISEKYNYPLLYLDTVNFEANWKERNKEEAKRIVEEFMKNDS' A
#
# COMPACT_ATOMS: atom_id res chain seq x y z
N MET A 1 -7.97 5.43 -11.73
CA MET A 1 -6.62 5.02 -12.22
C MET A 1 -5.90 4.29 -11.08
N LYS A 2 -5.08 3.26 -11.33
CA LYS A 2 -4.39 2.49 -10.27
C LYS A 2 -2.89 2.46 -10.53
N ILE A 3 -2.07 2.71 -9.50
CA ILE A 3 -0.61 2.81 -9.60
C ILE A 3 0.03 1.87 -8.57
N ALA A 4 0.91 0.98 -9.03
CA ALA A 4 1.74 0.15 -8.17
C ALA A 4 3.21 0.62 -8.25
N ILE A 5 3.84 0.85 -7.10
CA ILE A 5 5.24 1.28 -7.01
C ILE A 5 6.05 0.13 -6.41
N ILE A 6 6.95 -0.45 -7.21
CA ILE A 6 7.76 -1.63 -6.86
C ILE A 6 9.24 -1.29 -7.04
N GLY A 7 10.10 -1.84 -6.20
CA GLY A 7 11.55 -1.59 -6.24
C GLY A 7 12.29 -2.14 -5.02
N TYR A 8 13.61 -2.24 -5.13
CA TYR A 8 14.47 -2.78 -4.07
C TYR A 8 14.40 -1.99 -2.77
N SER A 9 14.77 -2.62 -1.64
CA SER A 9 14.89 -1.93 -0.36
C SER A 9 15.80 -0.70 -0.50
N GLY A 10 15.44 0.40 0.17
CA GLY A 10 16.19 1.66 0.08
C GLY A 10 16.01 2.48 -1.20
N SER A 11 15.27 2.00 -2.22
CA SER A 11 15.11 2.74 -3.50
C SER A 11 14.19 3.97 -3.45
N GLY A 12 13.70 4.35 -2.27
CA GLY A 12 12.84 5.54 -2.10
C GLY A 12 11.35 5.36 -2.44
N LYS A 13 10.85 4.12 -2.59
CA LYS A 13 9.45 3.82 -2.91
C LYS A 13 8.45 4.58 -2.04
N SER A 14 8.60 4.51 -0.71
CA SER A 14 7.65 5.12 0.22
C SER A 14 7.64 6.64 0.10
N THR A 15 8.82 7.25 -0.09
CA THR A 15 8.96 8.68 -0.35
C THR A 15 8.28 9.09 -1.66
N PHE A 16 8.49 8.31 -2.74
CA PHE A 16 7.88 8.60 -4.03
C PHE A 16 6.37 8.40 -4.02
N ALA A 17 5.88 7.32 -3.40
CA ALA A 17 4.47 7.01 -3.26
C ALA A 17 3.72 8.11 -2.50
N LYS A 18 4.30 8.60 -1.38
CA LYS A 18 3.77 9.74 -0.63
C LYS A 18 3.68 11.00 -1.48
N LYS A 19 4.74 11.36 -2.22
CA LYS A 19 4.75 12.54 -3.09
C LYS A 19 3.67 12.47 -4.19
N ILE A 20 3.47 11.30 -4.80
CA ILE A 20 2.40 11.13 -5.81
C ILE A 20 1.02 11.26 -5.16
N SER A 21 0.81 10.59 -4.02
CA SER A 21 -0.44 10.66 -3.27
C SER A 21 -0.81 12.10 -2.92
N GLU A 22 0.12 12.87 -2.36
CA GLU A 22 -0.09 14.28 -2.01
C GLU A 22 -0.33 15.16 -3.25
N LYS A 23 0.47 14.97 -4.31
CA LYS A 23 0.38 15.81 -5.53
C LYS A 23 -0.94 15.65 -6.26
N TYR A 24 -1.48 14.43 -6.31
CA TYR A 24 -2.70 14.11 -7.05
C TYR A 24 -3.92 13.86 -6.14
N ASN A 25 -3.75 14.05 -4.83
CA ASN A 25 -4.75 13.73 -3.82
C ASN A 25 -5.30 12.30 -3.95
N TYR A 26 -4.42 11.33 -4.22
CA TYR A 26 -4.80 9.92 -4.35
C TYR A 26 -4.66 9.18 -3.03
N PRO A 27 -5.56 8.22 -2.73
CA PRO A 27 -5.41 7.34 -1.59
C PRO A 27 -4.12 6.52 -1.72
N LEU A 28 -3.45 6.27 -0.60
CA LEU A 28 -2.17 5.56 -0.53
C LEU A 28 -2.25 4.37 0.43
N LEU A 29 -1.84 3.20 -0.05
CA LEU A 29 -1.72 1.98 0.75
C LEU A 29 -0.30 1.43 0.65
N TYR A 30 0.33 1.18 1.80
CA TYR A 30 1.61 0.49 1.87
C TYR A 30 1.37 -1.01 2.05
N LEU A 31 1.82 -1.84 1.10
CA LEU A 31 1.56 -3.28 1.17
C LEU A 31 2.24 -3.96 2.37
N ASP A 32 3.35 -3.40 2.88
CA ASP A 32 4.01 -3.94 4.08
C ASP A 32 3.09 -3.84 5.31
N THR A 33 2.28 -2.79 5.45
CA THR A 33 1.33 -2.66 6.57
C THR A 33 0.12 -3.60 6.42
N VAL A 34 -0.12 -4.10 5.21
CA VAL A 34 -1.17 -5.08 4.91
C VAL A 34 -0.67 -6.51 5.09
N ASN A 35 0.62 -6.76 4.84
CA ASN A 35 1.20 -8.09 5.01
C ASN A 35 1.54 -8.39 6.48
N PHE A 36 1.84 -7.36 7.28
CA PHE A 36 2.30 -7.54 8.66
C PHE A 36 1.40 -6.84 9.68
N GLU A 37 1.22 -7.48 10.83
CA GLU A 37 0.66 -6.92 12.06
C GLU A 37 1.78 -6.31 12.94
N ALA A 38 1.42 -5.89 14.15
CA ALA A 38 2.40 -5.50 15.16
C ALA A 38 3.44 -6.61 15.37
N ASN A 39 4.69 -6.20 15.63
CA ASN A 39 5.84 -7.10 15.79
C ASN A 39 6.18 -7.95 14.56
N TRP A 40 5.88 -7.46 13.34
CA TRP A 40 6.22 -8.13 12.08
C TRP A 40 5.59 -9.52 11.91
N LYS A 41 4.49 -9.79 12.63
CA LYS A 41 3.75 -11.03 12.48
C LYS A 41 3.00 -11.01 11.15
N GLU A 42 3.19 -12.03 10.32
CA GLU A 42 2.45 -12.15 9.06
C GLU A 42 0.95 -12.23 9.31
N ARG A 43 0.20 -11.40 8.58
CA ARG A 43 -1.27 -11.41 8.57
C ARG A 43 -1.76 -12.61 7.77
N ASN A 44 -2.93 -13.13 8.14
CA ASN A 44 -3.63 -14.12 7.33
C ASN A 44 -3.81 -13.61 5.88
N LYS A 45 -3.54 -14.48 4.91
CA LYS A 45 -3.51 -14.09 3.48
C LYS A 45 -4.87 -13.64 2.96
N GLU A 46 -5.95 -14.28 3.40
CA GLU A 46 -7.32 -13.93 3.01
C GLU A 46 -7.71 -12.56 3.59
N GLU A 47 -7.28 -12.26 4.81
CA GLU A 47 -7.47 -10.95 5.43
C GLU A 47 -6.68 -9.86 4.71
N ALA A 48 -5.40 -10.10 4.43
CA ALA A 48 -4.57 -9.18 3.66
C ALA A 48 -5.19 -8.87 2.29
N LYS A 49 -5.71 -9.89 1.59
CA LYS A 49 -6.44 -9.72 0.32
C LYS A 49 -7.67 -8.84 0.48
N ARG A 50 -8.50 -9.08 1.50
CA ARG A 50 -9.71 -8.28 1.76
C ARG A 50 -9.37 -6.79 1.95
N ILE A 51 -8.32 -6.48 2.71
CA ILE A 51 -7.87 -5.09 2.92
C ILE A 51 -7.50 -4.42 1.60
N VAL A 52 -6.73 -5.10 0.74
CA VAL A 52 -6.39 -4.57 -0.59
C VAL A 52 -7.64 -4.41 -1.46
N GLU A 53 -8.53 -5.40 -1.46
CA GLU A 53 -9.78 -5.35 -2.24
C GLU A 53 -10.68 -4.19 -1.82
N GLU A 54 -10.83 -3.95 -0.51
CA GLU A 54 -11.58 -2.82 0.03
C GLU A 54 -10.94 -1.48 -0.34
N PHE A 55 -9.62 -1.36 -0.20
CA PHE A 55 -8.90 -0.17 -0.62
C PHE A 55 -9.08 0.13 -2.11
N MET A 56 -9.11 -0.92 -2.95
CA MET A 56 -9.25 -0.83 -4.40
C MET A 56 -10.66 -0.46 -4.88
N LYS A 57 -11.67 -0.48 -3.99
CA LYS A 57 -13.04 -0.01 -4.25
C LYS A 57 -13.20 1.50 -4.03
N ASN A 58 -12.19 2.20 -3.49
CA ASN A 58 -12.25 3.65 -3.38
C ASN A 58 -12.27 4.27 -4.79
N ASP A 59 -13.42 4.82 -5.19
CA ASP A 59 -13.64 5.50 -6.48
C ASP A 59 -13.10 6.94 -6.49
N SER A 60 -11.96 7.20 -5.83
CA SER A 60 -11.30 8.51 -5.89
C SER A 60 -10.89 8.91 -7.30
#